data_AF-B7P8Y7-F1
#
_entry.id   AF-B7P8Y7-F1
#
_cell.length_a   1.000
_cell.length_b   1.000
_cell.length_c   1.000
_cell.angle_alpha   90.00
_cell.angle_beta   90.00
_cell.angle_gamma   90.00
#
_symmetry.space_group_name_H-M   'P 1'
#
loop_
_entity.id
_entity.type
_entity.pdbx_description
1 polymer ?
#
loop_
_entity_poly.entity_id
_entity_poly.type
_entity_poly.pdbx_seq_one_letter_code
_entity_poly.pdbx_strand_id
1 'polypeptide(L)'
;MKLQEIVRLLLAGTIVGICSSQNDSEQDETPAQVLHYRKLFKLRRQERLEAVKSILKLDNMEKQAKLVNIVLGKIAEVLTASKVKLENSDYIPGGNFPHDDETRDALSQVLENTAFFGEIVLRLPDISHAVLGENKVSALMVHWAVGFANSTGFYDDTTTELIGLVAQELGLVDKDPSYHNPYAAKHAKVTQPAAAEEARKPKKPKKKIQRGPRLSRKEL
;
A
#
# COMPACT_ATOMS: atom_id res chain seq x y z
N MET A 1 -4.77 17.37 -10.67
CA MET A 1 -5.94 16.52 -10.33
C MET A 1 -6.63 17.12 -9.10
N LYS A 2 -7.94 17.34 -9.13
CA LYS A 2 -8.67 17.90 -7.98
C LYS A 2 -8.82 16.84 -6.89
N LEU A 3 -8.81 17.23 -5.62
CA LEU A 3 -8.88 16.32 -4.45
C LEU A 3 -10.05 15.32 -4.54
N GLN A 4 -11.19 15.78 -5.06
CA GLN A 4 -12.38 14.95 -5.27
C GLN A 4 -12.20 13.86 -6.32
N GLU A 5 -11.32 14.06 -7.31
CA GLU A 5 -11.03 13.02 -8.31
C GLU A 5 -10.08 11.95 -7.78
N ILE A 6 -9.15 12.31 -6.89
CA ILE A 6 -8.33 11.33 -6.16
C ILE A 6 -9.24 10.42 -5.32
N VAL A 7 -10.16 11.02 -4.56
CA VAL A 7 -11.11 10.26 -3.73
C VAL A 7 -12.05 9.41 -4.58
N ARG A 8 -12.55 9.93 -5.71
CA ARG A 8 -13.40 9.14 -6.62
C ARG A 8 -12.65 7.97 -7.27
N LEU A 9 -11.42 8.18 -7.72
CA LEU A 9 -10.59 7.12 -8.29
C LEU A 9 -10.20 6.05 -7.25
N LEU A 10 -10.10 6.44 -5.99
CA LEU A 10 -9.86 5.52 -4.87
C LEU A 10 -11.08 4.68 -4.47
N LEU A 11 -12.29 5.20 -4.70
CA LEU A 11 -13.53 4.58 -4.23
C LEU A 11 -14.36 3.94 -5.34
N ALA A 12 -14.13 4.28 -6.61
CA ALA A 12 -14.84 3.73 -7.75
C ALA A 12 -14.21 2.39 -8.19
N GLY A 13 -14.65 1.31 -7.57
CA GLY A 13 -14.19 -0.04 -7.90
C GLY A 13 -15.30 -1.08 -7.79
N THR A 14 -16.41 -0.89 -8.51
CA THR A 14 -17.41 -1.96 -8.72
C THR A 14 -17.90 -1.94 -10.15
N ILE A 15 -17.19 -2.63 -11.04
CA ILE A 15 -17.76 -3.12 -12.29
C ILE A 15 -17.94 -4.63 -12.11
N VAL A 16 -19.20 -5.03 -11.97
CA VAL A 16 -19.66 -6.42 -12.03
C VAL A 16 -19.59 -6.85 -13.49
N GLY A 17 -18.78 -7.86 -13.79
CA GLY A 17 -18.56 -8.41 -15.12
C GLY A 17 -19.19 -9.79 -15.25
N ILE A 18 -20.07 -9.91 -16.24
CA ILE A 18 -20.89 -11.07 -16.63
C ILE A 18 -20.02 -12.33 -16.85
N CYS A 19 -20.45 -13.47 -16.30
CA CYS A 19 -19.85 -14.78 -16.54
C CYS A 19 -20.70 -15.58 -17.53
N SER A 20 -20.07 -16.19 -18.54
CA SER A 20 -20.66 -17.21 -19.40
C SER A 20 -19.93 -18.52 -19.15
N SER A 21 -20.66 -19.56 -18.73
CA SER A 21 -20.12 -20.87 -18.37
C SER A 21 -20.07 -21.82 -19.56
N GLN A 22 -18.91 -22.44 -19.81
CA GLN A 22 -18.80 -23.76 -20.43
C GLN A 22 -17.64 -24.53 -19.79
N ASN A 23 -17.94 -25.77 -19.35
CA ASN A 23 -17.03 -26.76 -18.79
C ASN A 23 -16.23 -27.48 -19.90
N ASP A 24 -14.96 -27.84 -19.64
CA ASP A 24 -14.53 -29.24 -19.40
C ASP A 24 -12.99 -29.41 -19.38
N SER A 25 -12.57 -30.44 -18.63
CA SER A 25 -11.30 -31.20 -18.62
C SER A 25 -10.17 -30.82 -17.64
N GLU A 26 -9.79 -31.83 -16.84
CA GLU A 26 -8.66 -31.89 -15.90
C GLU A 26 -7.31 -31.94 -16.62
N GLN A 27 -6.58 -30.83 -16.55
CA GLN A 27 -5.15 -30.77 -16.31
C GLN A 27 -4.95 -29.80 -15.14
N ASP A 28 -3.78 -29.79 -14.50
CA ASP A 28 -3.38 -28.87 -13.42
C ASP A 28 -3.28 -27.42 -13.92
N GLU A 29 -4.36 -26.94 -14.52
CA GLU A 29 -4.53 -25.61 -15.05
C GLU A 29 -5.42 -24.84 -14.09
N THR A 30 -4.92 -23.68 -13.66
CA THR A 30 -5.71 -22.76 -12.85
C THR A 30 -7.02 -22.44 -13.57
N PRO A 31 -8.20 -22.62 -12.95
CA PRO A 31 -9.48 -22.42 -13.62
C PRO A 31 -9.58 -21.04 -14.29
N ALA A 32 -10.20 -20.95 -15.47
CA ALA A 32 -10.29 -19.72 -16.26
C ALA A 32 -10.86 -18.52 -15.45
N GLN A 33 -11.81 -18.78 -14.55
CA GLN A 33 -12.37 -17.79 -13.63
C GLN A 33 -11.33 -17.20 -12.66
N VAL A 34 -10.41 -18.03 -12.16
CA VAL A 34 -9.33 -17.60 -11.27
C VAL A 34 -8.27 -16.80 -12.03
N LEU A 35 -7.94 -17.23 -13.26
CA LEU A 35 -7.04 -16.47 -14.14
C LEU A 35 -7.62 -15.10 -14.47
N HIS A 36 -8.90 -15.03 -14.79
CA HIS A 36 -9.60 -13.78 -15.06
C HIS A 36 -9.60 -12.86 -13.84
N TYR A 37 -9.94 -13.41 -12.66
CA TYR A 37 -9.88 -12.69 -11.40
C TYR A 37 -8.48 -12.12 -11.13
N ARG A 38 -7.43 -12.95 -11.19
CA ARG A 38 -6.04 -12.51 -10.97
C ARG A 38 -5.62 -11.39 -11.92
N LYS A 39 -6.03 -11.45 -13.19
CA LYS A 39 -5.76 -10.40 -14.18
C LYS A 39 -6.43 -9.07 -13.80
N LEU A 40 -7.70 -9.10 -13.43
CA LEU A 40 -8.44 -7.91 -12.98
C LEU A 40 -7.88 -7.36 -11.67
N PHE A 41 -7.59 -8.23 -10.72
CA PHE A 41 -6.97 -7.88 -9.44
C PHE A 41 -5.66 -7.12 -9.64
N LYS A 42 -4.79 -7.61 -10.53
CA LYS A 42 -3.51 -6.96 -10.84
C LYS A 42 -3.69 -5.57 -11.43
N LEU A 43 -4.65 -5.40 -12.35
CA LEU A 43 -4.99 -4.09 -12.92
C LEU A 43 -5.45 -3.11 -11.83
N ARG A 44 -6.41 -3.54 -10.99
CA ARG A 44 -6.93 -2.73 -9.88
C ARG A 44 -5.84 -2.36 -8.86
N ARG A 45 -4.93 -3.29 -8.54
CA ARG A 45 -3.78 -3.00 -7.68
C ARG A 45 -2.89 -1.89 -8.26
N GLN A 46 -2.62 -1.92 -9.55
CA GLN A 46 -1.80 -0.89 -10.19
C GLN A 46 -2.47 0.50 -10.11
N GLU A 47 -3.78 0.58 -10.39
CA GLU A 47 -4.55 1.82 -10.29
C GLU A 47 -4.54 2.37 -8.86
N ARG A 48 -4.79 1.51 -7.87
CA ARG A 48 -4.77 1.89 -6.45
C ARG A 48 -3.38 2.33 -5.99
N LEU A 49 -2.33 1.65 -6.45
CA LEU A 49 -0.94 2.07 -6.18
C LEU A 49 -0.65 3.46 -6.73
N GLU A 50 -1.09 3.79 -7.95
CA GLU A 50 -0.92 5.14 -8.51
C GLU A 50 -1.68 6.20 -7.71
N ALA A 51 -2.83 5.85 -7.13
CA ALA A 51 -3.53 6.73 -6.23
C ALA A 51 -2.79 6.94 -4.89
N VAL A 52 -2.19 5.91 -4.30
CA VAL A 52 -1.29 6.05 -3.12
C VAL A 52 -0.10 6.96 -3.45
N LYS A 53 0.54 6.75 -4.60
CA LYS A 53 1.63 7.62 -5.07
C LYS A 53 1.17 9.07 -5.26
N SER A 54 -0.09 9.29 -5.64
CA SER A 54 -0.66 10.63 -5.76
C SER A 54 -0.86 11.31 -4.42
N ILE A 55 -1.24 10.54 -3.37
CA ILE A 55 -1.28 11.04 -1.98
C ILE A 55 0.12 11.44 -1.52
N LEU A 56 1.13 10.58 -1.75
CA LEU A 56 2.53 10.85 -1.39
C LEU A 56 3.09 12.13 -2.01
N LYS A 57 2.64 12.49 -3.22
CA LYS A 57 3.08 13.70 -3.92
C LYS A 57 2.48 14.99 -3.36
N LEU A 58 1.52 14.91 -2.44
CA LEU A 58 0.99 16.10 -1.77
C LEU A 58 2.07 16.69 -0.85
N ASP A 59 2.27 18.00 -0.94
CA ASP A 59 3.23 18.76 -0.14
C ASP A 59 2.71 19.13 1.27
N ASN A 60 1.59 18.53 1.67
CA ASN A 60 0.90 18.86 2.91
C ASN A 60 0.54 17.58 3.68
N MET A 61 1.27 17.36 4.79
CA MET A 61 1.10 16.17 5.65
C MET A 61 -0.29 16.08 6.28
N GLU A 62 -0.91 17.21 6.64
CA GLU A 62 -2.27 17.22 7.21
C GLU A 62 -3.30 16.73 6.19
N LYS A 63 -3.18 17.16 4.92
CA LYS A 63 -4.03 16.68 3.82
C LYS A 63 -3.79 15.20 3.54
N GLN A 64 -2.54 14.75 3.57
CA GLN A 64 -2.21 13.33 3.44
C GLN A 64 -2.88 12.51 4.54
N ALA A 65 -2.71 12.93 5.80
CA ALA A 65 -3.29 12.25 6.95
C ALA A 65 -4.83 12.20 6.86
N LYS A 66 -5.47 13.30 6.48
CA LYS A 66 -6.92 13.35 6.29
C LYS A 66 -7.39 12.40 5.18
N LEU A 67 -6.70 12.36 4.04
CA LEU A 67 -7.04 11.45 2.95
C LEU A 67 -6.83 9.98 3.35
N VAL A 68 -5.70 9.67 3.98
CA VAL A 68 -5.40 8.32 4.48
C VAL A 68 -6.47 7.88 5.46
N ASN A 69 -6.86 8.74 6.41
CA ASN A 69 -7.92 8.42 7.36
C ASN A 69 -9.26 8.10 6.68
N ILE A 70 -9.67 8.91 5.68
CA ILE A 70 -10.89 8.65 4.90
C ILE A 70 -10.82 7.30 4.16
N VAL A 71 -9.68 7.03 3.52
CA VAL A 71 -9.48 5.82 2.72
C VAL A 71 -9.44 4.58 3.61
N LEU A 72 -8.69 4.62 4.71
CA LEU A 72 -8.61 3.53 5.68
C LEU A 72 -9.96 3.27 6.35
N GLY A 73 -10.71 4.32 6.67
CA GLY A 73 -12.09 4.20 7.15
C GLY A 73 -12.97 3.46 6.15
N LYS A 74 -12.90 3.81 4.87
CA LYS A 74 -13.71 3.15 3.84
C LYS A 74 -13.29 1.70 3.58
N ILE A 75 -11.99 1.42 3.61
CA ILE A 75 -11.47 0.05 3.57
C ILE A 75 -12.05 -0.76 4.73
N ALA A 76 -12.03 -0.24 5.95
CA ALA A 76 -12.55 -0.93 7.13
C ALA A 76 -14.06 -1.21 7.02
N GLU A 77 -14.85 -0.27 6.51
CA GLU A 77 -16.28 -0.48 6.22
C GLU A 77 -16.50 -1.64 5.23
N VAL A 78 -15.76 -1.64 4.12
CA VAL A 78 -15.89 -2.69 3.09
C VAL A 78 -15.45 -4.04 3.66
N LEU A 79 -14.30 -4.11 4.32
CA LEU A 79 -13.82 -5.34 4.95
C LEU A 79 -14.82 -5.90 5.96
N THR A 80 -15.44 -5.05 6.77
CA THR A 80 -16.45 -5.47 7.75
C THR A 80 -17.68 -6.06 7.05
N ALA A 81 -18.19 -5.39 6.02
CA ALA A 81 -19.34 -5.88 5.27
C ALA A 81 -19.06 -7.18 4.52
N SER A 82 -17.91 -7.28 3.85
CA SER A 82 -17.50 -8.48 3.12
C SER A 82 -17.22 -9.65 4.06
N LYS A 83 -16.65 -9.39 5.24
CA LYS A 83 -16.44 -10.39 6.29
C LYS A 83 -17.75 -11.07 6.67
N VAL A 84 -18.78 -10.29 6.99
CA VAL A 84 -20.10 -10.83 7.37
C VAL A 84 -20.68 -11.71 6.28
N LYS A 85 -20.54 -11.31 5.00
CA LYS A 85 -21.01 -12.13 3.87
C LYS A 85 -20.26 -13.46 3.76
N LEU A 86 -18.94 -13.44 3.94
CA LEU A 86 -18.12 -14.65 3.90
C LEU A 86 -18.43 -15.57 5.08
N GLU A 87 -18.62 -15.03 6.29
CA GLU A 87 -18.99 -15.82 7.48
C GLU A 87 -20.39 -16.44 7.37
N ASN A 88 -21.29 -15.82 6.60
CA ASN A 88 -22.62 -16.36 6.29
C ASN A 88 -22.64 -17.26 5.04
N SER A 89 -21.48 -17.47 4.40
CA SER A 89 -21.33 -18.38 3.26
C SER A 89 -20.64 -19.67 3.68
N ASP A 90 -20.67 -20.68 2.81
CA ASP A 90 -19.93 -21.94 3.02
C ASP A 90 -18.46 -21.86 2.56
N TYR A 91 -17.95 -20.66 2.26
CA TYR A 91 -16.58 -20.49 1.77
C TYR A 91 -15.55 -20.64 2.89
N ILE A 92 -14.55 -21.49 2.63
CA ILE A 92 -13.42 -21.74 3.51
C ILE A 92 -12.15 -21.21 2.83
N PRO A 93 -11.31 -20.41 3.52
CA PRO A 93 -10.03 -19.96 2.98
C PRO A 93 -9.15 -21.12 2.52
N GLY A 94 -8.60 -21.01 1.32
CA GLY A 94 -7.78 -22.05 0.69
C GLY A 94 -8.60 -23.06 -0.12
N GLY A 95 -9.93 -22.95 -0.08
CA GLY A 95 -10.83 -23.68 -0.96
C GLY A 95 -10.87 -23.11 -2.39
N ASN A 96 -11.74 -23.71 -3.19
CA ASN A 96 -11.95 -23.28 -4.58
C ASN A 96 -12.52 -21.86 -4.66
N PHE A 97 -12.22 -21.17 -5.76
CA PHE A 97 -12.76 -19.84 -5.99
C PHE A 97 -14.29 -19.91 -6.14
N PRO A 98 -15.07 -19.10 -5.39
CA PRO A 98 -16.53 -19.21 -5.38
C PRO A 98 -17.16 -19.02 -6.76
N HIS A 99 -18.18 -19.84 -7.04
CA HIS A 99 -18.99 -19.71 -8.26
C HIS A 99 -20.15 -18.74 -8.08
N ASP A 100 -20.70 -18.63 -6.87
CA ASP A 100 -21.75 -17.68 -6.58
C ASP A 100 -21.20 -16.24 -6.57
N ASP A 101 -21.97 -15.32 -7.13
CA ASP A 101 -21.52 -13.94 -7.34
C ASP A 101 -21.31 -13.20 -6.01
N GLU A 102 -22.14 -13.46 -4.99
CA GLU A 102 -22.09 -12.72 -3.73
C GLU A 102 -20.83 -13.04 -2.90
N THR A 103 -20.53 -14.32 -2.71
CA THR A 103 -19.34 -14.81 -2.02
C THR A 103 -18.09 -14.47 -2.81
N ARG A 104 -18.13 -14.61 -4.15
CA ARG A 104 -17.02 -14.21 -5.02
C ARG A 104 -16.72 -12.71 -4.90
N ASP A 105 -17.74 -11.87 -4.91
CA ASP A 105 -17.58 -10.43 -4.77
C ASP A 105 -17.08 -10.05 -3.38
N ALA A 106 -17.60 -10.69 -2.32
CA ALA A 106 -17.13 -10.49 -0.95
C ALA A 106 -15.66 -10.92 -0.79
N LEU A 107 -15.28 -12.08 -1.32
CA LEU A 107 -13.89 -12.56 -1.33
C LEU A 107 -12.98 -11.58 -2.09
N SER A 108 -13.41 -11.15 -3.27
CA SER A 108 -12.68 -10.18 -4.09
C SER A 108 -12.47 -8.87 -3.35
N GLN A 109 -13.51 -8.37 -2.67
CA GLN A 109 -13.44 -7.17 -1.85
C GLN A 109 -12.44 -7.32 -0.71
N VAL A 110 -12.43 -8.45 0.01
CA VAL A 110 -11.46 -8.68 1.08
C VAL A 110 -10.04 -8.65 0.53
N LEU A 111 -9.76 -9.44 -0.50
CA LEU A 111 -8.42 -9.55 -1.07
C LEU A 111 -7.93 -8.20 -1.62
N GLU A 112 -8.74 -7.51 -2.40
CA GLU A 112 -8.34 -6.24 -2.98
C GLU A 112 -8.15 -5.13 -1.94
N ASN A 113 -9.03 -5.05 -0.94
CA ASN A 113 -8.93 -4.03 0.10
C ASN A 113 -7.78 -4.31 1.07
N THR A 114 -7.48 -5.58 1.38
CA THR A 114 -6.30 -5.96 2.16
C THR A 114 -5.00 -5.61 1.43
N ALA A 115 -4.89 -5.90 0.14
CA ALA A 115 -3.73 -5.50 -0.65
C ALA A 115 -3.58 -3.97 -0.74
N PHE A 116 -4.69 -3.25 -0.96
CA PHE A 116 -4.67 -1.80 -1.03
C PHE A 116 -4.29 -1.15 0.31
N PHE A 117 -4.83 -1.66 1.42
CA PHE A 117 -4.42 -1.29 2.76
C PHE A 117 -2.91 -1.46 2.94
N GLY A 118 -2.36 -2.60 2.49
CA GLY A 118 -0.92 -2.86 2.55
C GLY A 118 -0.07 -1.82 1.82
N GLU A 119 -0.53 -1.35 0.66
CA GLU A 119 0.17 -0.30 -0.10
C GLU A 119 0.27 1.01 0.69
N ILE A 120 -0.79 1.35 1.43
CA ILE A 120 -0.87 2.56 2.27
C ILE A 120 0.04 2.41 3.49
N VAL A 121 -0.09 1.30 4.23
CA VAL A 121 0.70 1.04 5.45
C VAL A 121 2.19 1.11 5.17
N LEU A 122 2.66 0.43 4.12
CA LEU A 122 4.09 0.36 3.86
C LEU A 122 4.66 1.69 3.36
N ARG A 123 3.90 2.49 2.60
CA ARG A 123 4.38 3.75 2.01
C ARG A 123 4.16 4.98 2.88
N LEU A 124 3.16 4.94 3.74
CA LEU A 124 2.80 6.02 4.67
C LEU A 124 2.78 5.46 6.10
N PRO A 125 3.87 4.84 6.59
CA PRO A 125 3.88 4.10 7.85
C PRO A 125 3.52 5.00 9.03
N ASP A 126 4.13 6.19 9.15
CA ASP A 126 3.87 7.11 10.26
C ASP A 126 2.39 7.50 10.37
N ILE A 127 1.77 7.84 9.23
CA ILE A 127 0.35 8.22 9.17
C ILE A 127 -0.54 7.01 9.46
N SER A 128 -0.20 5.86 8.90
CA SER A 128 -1.00 4.64 9.05
C SER A 128 -0.97 4.13 10.49
N HIS A 129 0.20 4.14 11.14
CA HIS A 129 0.35 3.80 12.56
C HIS A 129 -0.44 4.75 13.46
N ALA A 130 -0.45 6.05 13.16
CA ALA A 130 -1.26 7.01 13.90
C ALA A 130 -2.77 6.70 13.79
N VAL A 131 -3.28 6.47 12.58
CA VAL A 131 -4.71 6.16 12.36
C VAL A 131 -5.11 4.83 13.00
N LEU A 132 -4.25 3.80 12.92
CA LEU A 132 -4.55 2.48 13.49
C LEU A 132 -4.42 2.46 15.02
N GLY A 133 -3.47 3.22 15.59
CA GLY A 133 -3.27 3.31 17.03
C GLY A 133 -4.45 3.94 17.77
N GLU A 134 -5.20 4.82 17.11
CA GLU A 134 -6.40 5.45 17.67
C GLU A 134 -7.61 4.50 17.71
N ASN A 135 -7.65 3.44 16.89
CA ASN A 135 -8.81 2.57 16.75
C ASN A 135 -8.46 1.06 16.84
N LYS A 136 -8.63 0.49 18.03
CA LYS A 136 -8.41 -0.94 18.30
C LYS A 136 -9.30 -1.88 17.47
N VAL A 137 -10.52 -1.45 17.11
CA VAL A 137 -11.42 -2.25 16.27
C VAL A 137 -10.86 -2.36 14.86
N SER A 138 -10.32 -1.26 14.32
CA SER A 138 -9.62 -1.27 13.03
C SER A 138 -8.40 -2.19 13.05
N ALA A 139 -7.62 -2.20 14.13
CA ALA A 139 -6.46 -3.10 14.26
C ALA A 139 -6.87 -4.59 14.22
N LEU A 140 -7.93 -4.98 14.93
CA LEU A 140 -8.46 -6.35 14.89
C LEU A 140 -8.98 -6.75 13.51
N MET A 141 -9.68 -5.84 12.83
CA MET A 141 -10.16 -6.07 11.46
C MET A 141 -9.01 -6.30 10.50
N VAL A 142 -7.94 -5.51 10.62
CA VAL A 142 -6.72 -5.66 9.82
C VAL A 142 -6.03 -6.99 10.09
N HIS A 143 -5.90 -7.39 11.36
CA HIS A 143 -5.31 -8.68 11.70
C HIS A 143 -6.08 -9.84 11.06
N TRP A 144 -7.42 -9.82 11.17
CA TRP A 144 -8.26 -10.80 10.49
C TRP A 144 -8.08 -10.76 8.96
N ALA A 145 -8.13 -9.57 8.35
CA ALA A 145 -8.10 -9.45 6.90
C ALA A 145 -6.76 -9.91 6.30
N VAL A 146 -5.63 -9.61 6.96
CA VAL A 146 -4.30 -10.08 6.58
C VAL A 146 -4.19 -11.60 6.70
N GLY A 147 -4.58 -12.16 7.85
CA GLY A 147 -4.54 -13.61 8.06
C GLY A 147 -5.46 -14.38 7.11
N PHE A 148 -6.69 -13.89 6.93
CA PHE A 148 -7.66 -14.45 6.01
C PHE A 148 -7.11 -14.45 4.58
N ALA A 149 -6.64 -13.29 4.09
CA ALA A 149 -6.17 -13.16 2.72
C ALA A 149 -4.97 -14.08 2.42
N ASN A 150 -4.00 -14.16 3.35
CA ASN A 150 -2.86 -15.07 3.23
C ASN A 150 -3.27 -16.54 3.17
N SER A 151 -4.38 -16.91 3.83
CA SER A 151 -4.87 -18.29 3.84
C SER A 151 -5.62 -18.68 2.56
N THR A 152 -5.87 -17.75 1.62
CA THR A 152 -6.67 -18.04 0.43
C THR A 152 -5.90 -18.63 -0.76
N GLY A 153 -4.60 -18.32 -0.89
CA GLY A 153 -3.80 -18.73 -2.05
C GLY A 153 -4.10 -18.00 -3.37
N PHE A 154 -4.95 -16.95 -3.38
CA PHE A 154 -5.31 -16.26 -4.62
C PHE A 154 -4.33 -15.17 -5.07
N TYR A 155 -3.50 -14.66 -4.15
CA TYR A 155 -2.47 -13.68 -4.46
C TYR A 155 -1.37 -14.25 -5.37
N ASP A 156 -0.78 -13.37 -6.17
CA ASP A 156 0.48 -13.64 -6.84
C ASP A 156 1.66 -13.44 -5.86
N ASP A 157 2.85 -13.85 -6.28
CA ASP A 157 4.05 -13.78 -5.44
C ASP A 157 4.33 -12.35 -4.96
N THR A 158 4.14 -11.36 -5.83
CA THR A 158 4.36 -9.94 -5.51
C THR A 158 3.38 -9.43 -4.46
N THR A 159 2.12 -9.86 -4.50
CA THR A 159 1.14 -9.48 -3.48
C THR A 159 1.37 -10.25 -2.19
N THR A 160 1.74 -11.52 -2.28
CA THR A 160 2.10 -12.33 -1.11
C THR A 160 3.27 -11.72 -0.33
N GLU A 161 4.31 -11.29 -1.04
CA GLU A 161 5.44 -10.56 -0.45
C GLU A 161 5.00 -9.25 0.22
N LEU A 162 4.18 -8.45 -0.47
CA LEU A 162 3.63 -7.21 0.10
C LEU A 162 2.91 -7.47 1.42
N ILE A 163 2.03 -8.48 1.48
CA ILE A 163 1.27 -8.78 2.68
C ILE A 163 2.18 -9.34 3.80
N GLY A 164 3.22 -10.11 3.44
CA GLY A 164 4.25 -10.53 4.39
C GLY A 164 4.97 -9.34 5.04
N LEU A 165 5.32 -8.33 4.25
CA LEU A 165 5.92 -7.08 4.77
C LEU A 165 4.93 -6.32 5.66
N VAL A 166 3.65 -6.24 5.29
CA VAL A 166 2.60 -5.60 6.11
C VAL A 166 2.46 -6.29 7.46
N ALA A 167 2.45 -7.63 7.48
CA ALA A 167 2.35 -8.39 8.71
C ALA A 167 3.52 -8.08 9.67
N GLN A 168 4.74 -7.93 9.15
CA GLN A 168 5.91 -7.52 9.93
C GLN A 168 5.88 -6.04 10.34
N GLU A 169 5.39 -5.15 9.47
CA GLU A 169 5.26 -3.71 9.76
C GLU A 169 4.31 -3.48 10.94
N LEU A 170 3.20 -4.21 10.97
CA LEU A 170 2.16 -4.10 11.98
C LEU A 170 2.39 -4.99 13.21
N GLY A 171 3.45 -5.79 13.23
CA GLY A 171 3.75 -6.71 14.34
C GLY A 171 2.73 -7.84 14.51
N LEU A 172 2.10 -8.26 13.41
CA LEU A 172 1.16 -9.40 13.40
C LEU A 172 1.88 -10.75 13.41
N VAL A 173 3.15 -10.75 13.02
CA VAL A 173 4.06 -11.90 13.06
C VAL A 173 5.37 -11.46 13.71
N ASP A 174 6.16 -12.44 14.15
CA ASP A 174 7.52 -12.19 14.62
C ASP A 174 8.31 -11.47 13.53
N LYS A 175 8.89 -10.34 13.90
CA LYS A 175 9.61 -9.48 12.99
C LYS A 175 10.99 -10.09 12.72
N ASP A 176 11.35 -10.23 11.46
CA ASP A 176 12.71 -10.65 11.11
C ASP A 176 13.70 -9.62 11.69
N PRO A 177 14.78 -10.03 12.38
CA PRO A 177 15.77 -9.09 12.91
C PRO A 177 16.39 -8.17 11.86
N SER A 178 16.41 -8.60 10.60
CA SER A 178 16.89 -7.85 9.43
C SER A 178 15.79 -7.08 8.70
N TYR A 179 14.53 -7.14 9.16
CA TYR A 179 13.42 -6.44 8.53
C TYR A 179 13.67 -4.93 8.48
N HIS A 180 13.52 -4.39 7.29
CA HIS A 180 13.37 -2.98 7.04
C HIS A 180 12.25 -2.79 6.04
N ASN A 181 11.32 -1.87 6.31
CA ASN A 181 10.26 -1.55 5.36
C ASN A 181 10.88 -0.90 4.11
N PRO A 182 10.89 -1.57 2.95
CA PRO A 182 11.57 -1.06 1.75
C PRO A 182 10.86 0.15 1.14
N TYR A 183 9.63 0.44 1.58
CA TYR A 183 8.80 1.54 1.11
C TYR A 183 8.77 2.72 2.10
N ALA A 184 9.27 2.54 3.34
CA ALA A 184 9.36 3.61 4.33
C ALA A 184 10.35 4.68 3.85
N ALA A 185 9.83 5.88 3.61
CA ALA A 185 10.61 6.94 3.01
C ALA A 185 11.71 7.47 3.94
N LYS A 186 12.95 7.02 3.71
CA LYS A 186 13.98 8.01 3.38
C LYS A 186 14.16 8.19 1.87
N HIS A 187 13.60 7.33 1.01
CA HIS A 187 13.80 7.40 -0.44
C HIS A 187 12.61 6.92 -1.28
N ALA A 188 11.78 7.85 -1.73
CA ALA A 188 11.49 7.91 -3.16
C ALA A 188 12.29 9.09 -3.72
N LYS A 189 13.59 8.88 -3.99
CA LYS A 189 14.20 9.69 -5.06
C LYS A 189 13.37 9.34 -6.28
N VAL A 190 12.54 10.30 -6.69
CA VAL A 190 11.83 10.33 -7.96
C VAL A 190 12.73 9.67 -9.01
N THR A 191 12.21 8.61 -9.61
CA THR A 191 12.62 7.99 -10.87
C THR A 191 13.83 8.68 -11.52
N GLN A 192 15.00 8.03 -11.55
CA GLN A 192 16.08 8.39 -12.47
C GLN A 192 16.54 7.10 -13.16
N PRO A 193 16.79 7.11 -14.48
CA PRO A 193 17.79 8.02 -15.06
C PRO A 193 17.47 8.61 -16.45
N ALA A 194 17.68 9.92 -16.63
CA ALA A 194 18.21 10.49 -17.88
C ALA A 194 18.54 11.99 -17.69
N ALA A 195 19.78 12.34 -18.06
CA ALA A 195 20.28 13.69 -18.33
C ALA A 195 20.34 14.71 -17.17
N ALA A 196 21.43 14.66 -16.42
CA ALA A 196 22.08 15.89 -15.95
C ALA A 196 23.58 15.63 -15.89
N GLU A 197 24.18 15.76 -17.06
CA GLU A 197 25.59 15.96 -17.30
C GLU A 197 26.17 17.02 -16.34
N GLU A 198 27.43 16.81 -16.01
CA GLU A 198 28.18 17.49 -14.97
C GLU A 198 28.14 19.02 -15.08
N ALA A 199 27.61 19.68 -14.05
CA ALA A 199 27.93 21.08 -13.76
C ALA A 199 28.63 21.18 -12.40
N ARG A 200 29.84 20.60 -12.29
CA ARG A 200 30.76 20.89 -11.18
C ARG A 200 31.38 22.27 -11.40
N LYS A 201 30.72 23.34 -10.92
CA LYS A 201 31.39 24.65 -10.77
C LYS A 201 32.37 24.60 -9.59
N PRO A 202 33.65 24.97 -9.75
CA PRO A 202 34.63 24.93 -8.67
C PRO A 202 34.35 26.00 -7.60
N LYS A 203 34.42 25.62 -6.32
CA LYS A 203 34.32 26.53 -5.17
C LYS A 203 35.53 27.47 -5.16
N LYS A 204 35.28 28.79 -5.20
CA LYS A 204 36.33 29.83 -5.08
C LYS A 204 37.02 29.75 -3.70
N PRO A 205 38.36 29.86 -3.61
CA PRO A 205 39.05 29.89 -2.33
C PRO A 205 38.78 31.21 -1.57
N LYS A 206 38.50 31.11 -0.27
CA LYS A 206 38.30 32.26 0.62
C LYS A 206 39.61 33.05 0.75
N LYS A 207 39.60 34.35 0.41
CA LYS A 207 40.74 35.26 0.65
C LYS A 207 40.98 35.37 2.17
N LYS A 208 42.21 35.11 2.61
CA LYS A 208 42.67 35.38 3.98
C LYS A 208 42.63 36.89 4.21
N ILE A 209 41.84 37.34 5.18
CA ILE A 209 41.88 38.72 5.68
C ILE A 209 43.24 38.92 6.34
N GLN A 210 44.05 39.86 5.84
CA GLN A 210 45.29 40.24 6.50
C GLN A 210 44.91 40.99 7.79
N ARG A 211 45.27 40.42 8.94
CA ARG A 211 45.10 41.08 10.24
C ARG A 211 46.08 42.26 10.31
N GLY A 212 45.56 43.46 10.54
CA GLY A 212 46.36 44.67 10.68
C GLY A 212 47.27 44.66 11.91
N PRO A 213 48.21 45.62 12.02
CA PRO A 213 49.20 45.66 13.08
C PRO A 213 48.54 45.72 14.46
N ARG A 214 48.92 44.80 15.36
CA ARG A 214 48.50 44.84 16.77
C ARG A 214 49.46 45.74 17.54
N LEU A 215 48.93 46.82 18.13
CA LEU A 215 49.65 47.63 19.10
C LEU A 215 49.96 46.76 20.34
N SER A 216 51.22 46.39 20.50
CA SER A 216 51.75 45.81 21.73
C SER A 216 51.92 46.92 22.75
N ARG A 217 51.08 46.92 23.80
CA ARG A 217 51.24 47.78 24.96
C ARG A 217 52.50 47.34 25.73
N LYS A 218 53.55 48.15 25.71
CA LYS A 218 54.65 48.08 26.68
C LYS A 218 54.24 48.90 27.89
N GLU A 219 54.18 48.28 29.06
CA GLU A 219 54.27 48.95 30.34
C GLU A 219 55.50 48.41 31.08
N LEU A 220 56.24 49.36 31.67
CA LEU A 220 57.50 49.28 32.41
C LEU A 220 58.78 49.26 31.55
#